data_AF-A0A0C9VJT7-F1
#
_entry.id   AF-A0A0C9VJT7-F1
#
_cell.length_a   1.000
_cell.length_b   1.000
_cell.length_c   1.000
_cell.angle_alpha   90.00
_cell.angle_beta   90.00
_cell.angle_gamma   90.00
#
_symmetry.space_group_name_H-M   'P 1'
#
loop_
_entity.id
_entity.type
_entity.pdbx_description
1 polymer ?
#
loop_
_entity_poly.entity_id
_entity_poly.type
_entity_poly.pdbx_seq_one_letter_code
_entity_poly.pdbx_strand_id
1 'polypeptide(L)' 'HTVKRKTAFDRKVLRSKAGEVIFTVGELVQVYDNAQDTTLATTRKLLPRWSAP' A
#
# COMPACT_ATOMS: atom_id res chain seq x y z
N HIS A 1 12.47 -8.00 14.57
CA HIS A 1 11.29 -8.53 13.83
C HIS A 1 11.01 -7.78 12.52
N THR A 2 11.10 -6.45 12.48
CA THR A 2 10.78 -5.61 11.30
C THR A 2 11.57 -5.96 10.04
N VAL A 3 12.89 -6.18 10.15
CA VAL A 3 13.75 -6.52 9.01
C VAL A 3 13.31 -7.81 8.31
N LYS A 4 12.99 -8.87 9.07
CA LYS A 4 12.54 -10.16 8.51
C LYS A 4 11.24 -10.02 7.70
N ARG A 5 10.29 -9.20 8.21
CA ARG A 5 9.03 -8.91 7.52
C ARG A 5 9.25 -8.11 6.24
N LYS A 6 10.12 -7.11 6.27
CA LYS A 6 10.51 -6.34 5.07
C LYS A 6 11.11 -7.26 4.01
N THR A 7 12.11 -8.07 4.37
CA THR A 7 12.75 -8.98 3.40
C THR A 7 11.80 -10.00 2.79
N ALA A 8 10.80 -10.47 3.55
CA ALA A 8 9.78 -11.38 3.03
C ALA A 8 8.81 -10.67 2.08
N PHE A 9 8.43 -9.43 2.39
CA PHE A 9 7.62 -8.58 1.53
C PHE A 9 8.34 -8.26 0.23
N ASP A 10 9.58 -7.78 0.28
CA ASP A 10 10.40 -7.43 -0.89
C ASP A 10 10.51 -8.64 -1.84
N ARG A 11 10.81 -9.84 -1.29
CA ARG A 11 10.87 -11.08 -2.08
C ARG A 11 9.53 -11.43 -2.73
N LYS A 12 8.41 -11.15 -2.07
CA LYS A 12 7.07 -11.39 -2.62
C LYS A 12 6.74 -10.41 -3.74
N VAL A 13 7.10 -9.14 -3.59
CA VAL A 13 6.93 -8.09 -4.62
C VAL A 13 7.72 -8.45 -5.87
N LEU A 14 9.00 -8.80 -5.73
CA LEU A 14 9.87 -9.20 -6.85
C LEU A 14 9.37 -10.45 -7.59
N ARG A 15 8.66 -11.35 -6.91
CA ARG A 15 8.06 -12.56 -7.52
C ARG A 15 6.67 -12.32 -8.11
N SER A 16 6.07 -11.15 -7.86
CA SER A 16 4.74 -10.82 -8.38
C SER A 16 4.83 -10.38 -9.83
N LYS A 17 3.75 -10.56 -10.60
CA LYS A 17 3.69 -10.10 -12.00
C LYS A 17 3.83 -8.58 -12.16
N ALA A 18 3.44 -7.82 -11.13
CA ALA A 18 3.52 -6.36 -11.14
C ALA A 18 4.95 -5.86 -10.86
N GLY A 19 5.76 -6.64 -10.15
CA GLY A 19 7.12 -6.25 -9.78
C GLY A 19 7.18 -5.09 -8.80
N GLU A 20 8.37 -4.49 -8.68
CA GLU A 20 8.59 -3.27 -7.92
C GLU A 20 8.26 -2.04 -8.78
N VAL A 21 7.52 -1.09 -8.21
CA VAL A 21 7.24 0.21 -8.84
C VAL A 21 8.00 1.27 -8.06
N ILE A 22 8.97 1.91 -8.73
CA ILE A 22 9.76 3.01 -8.18
C ILE A 22 9.20 4.30 -8.74
N PHE A 23 8.75 5.19 -7.87
CA PHE A 23 8.29 6.52 -8.24
C PHE A 23 9.47 7.51 -8.23
N THR A 24 9.47 8.42 -9.17
CA THR A 24 10.45 9.49 -9.34
C THR A 24 9.91 10.82 -8.85
N VAL A 25 10.82 11.76 -8.57
CA VAL A 25 10.43 13.09 -8.10
C VAL A 25 9.64 13.81 -9.20
N GLY A 26 8.43 14.26 -8.86
CA GLY A 26 7.50 14.94 -9.79
C GLY A 26 6.33 14.07 -10.26
N GLU A 27 6.31 12.79 -9.93
CA GLU A 27 5.16 11.92 -10.21
C GLU A 27 4.08 12.08 -9.14
N LEU A 28 2.83 12.21 -9.59
CA LEU A 28 1.66 12.23 -8.70
C LEU A 28 1.40 10.83 -8.18
N VAL A 29 1.31 10.68 -6.87
CA VAL A 29 1.10 9.41 -6.18
C VAL A 29 -0.08 9.52 -5.23
N GLN A 30 -0.93 8.50 -5.24
CA GLN A 30 -2.03 8.40 -4.29
C GLN A 30 -1.63 7.47 -3.15
N VAL A 31 -1.81 7.92 -1.91
CA VAL A 31 -1.50 7.12 -0.73
C VAL A 31 -2.73 6.35 -0.28
N TYR A 32 -2.57 5.05 -0.04
CA TYR A 32 -3.64 4.19 0.47
C TYR A 32 -3.79 4.34 1.99
N ASP A 33 -4.97 4.75 2.45
CA ASP A 33 -5.32 4.74 3.86
C ASP A 33 -5.79 3.34 4.30
N ASN A 34 -4.91 2.65 5.04
CA ASN A 34 -5.17 1.32 5.60
C ASN A 34 -5.66 1.38 7.06
N ALA A 35 -5.85 2.56 7.66
CA ALA A 35 -6.13 2.70 9.09
C ALA A 35 -7.43 2.02 9.54
N GLN A 36 -8.40 1.87 8.64
CA GLN A 36 -9.71 1.27 8.93
C GLN A 36 -9.91 -0.10 8.30
N ASP A 37 -8.89 -0.66 7.64
CA ASP A 37 -9.06 -1.87 6.83
C ASP A 37 -9.16 -3.15 7.68
N THR A 38 -8.65 -3.12 8.92
CA THR A 38 -8.75 -4.20 9.92
C THR A 38 -10.03 -4.16 10.76
N THR A 39 -10.83 -3.09 10.65
CA THR A 39 -12.05 -2.92 11.45
C THR A 39 -13.27 -3.09 10.54
N LEU A 40 -14.21 -3.97 10.92
CA LEU A 40 -15.50 -4.15 10.24
C LEU A 40 -16.47 -2.97 10.50
N ALA A 41 -15.97 -1.74 10.38
CA ALA A 41 -16.75 -0.53 10.56
C ALA A 41 -17.42 -0.12 9.22
N THR A 42 -18.67 0.31 9.28
CA THR A 42 -19.45 0.79 8.12
C THR A 42 -18.76 1.94 7.37
N THR A 43 -17.96 2.75 8.09
CA THR A 43 -17.13 3.84 7.55
C THR A 43 -16.18 3.41 6.43
N ARG A 44 -15.70 2.15 6.48
CA ARG A 44 -14.82 1.54 5.45
C ARG A 44 -15.47 1.47 4.06
N LYS A 45 -16.81 1.50 3.97
CA LYS A 45 -17.56 1.46 2.71
C LYS A 45 -17.85 2.85 2.13
N LEU A 46 -17.75 3.90 2.94
CA LEU A 46 -18.20 5.25 2.59
C LEU A 46 -17.04 6.21 2.32
N LEU A 47 -15.85 5.95 2.86
CA LEU A 47 -14.70 6.81 2.65
C LEU A 47 -13.83 6.34 1.48
N PRO A 48 -13.37 7.26 0.61
CA PRO A 48 -12.35 6.95 -0.38
C PRO A 48 -11.08 6.51 0.35
N ARG A 49 -10.48 5.42 -0.13
CA ARG A 49 -9.26 4.85 0.47
C ARG A 49 -7.96 5.43 -0.08
N TRP A 50 -8.07 6.25 -1.11
CA TRP A 50 -6.94 6.86 -1.80
C TRP A 50 -6.97 8.36 -1.55
N SER A 51 -5.82 8.95 -1.24
CA SER A 51 -5.69 10.41 -1.17
C SER A 51 -5.86 11.06 -2.53
N ALA A 52 -6.08 12.38 -2.54
CA ALA A 52 -5.87 13.16 -3.76
C ALA A 52 -4.43 12.94 -4.27
N PRO A 53 -4.23 12.84 -5.60
CA PRO A 53 -2.91 12.76 -6.21
C PRO A 53 -2.10 14.05 -6.03
#